data_AF-A0A925LK23-F1
#
_entry.id   AF-A0A925LK23-F1
#
_cell.length_a   1.000
_cell.length_b   1.000
_cell.length_c   1.000
_cell.angle_alpha   90.00
_cell.angle_beta   90.00
_cell.angle_gamma   90.00
#
_symmetry.space_group_name_H-M   'P 1'
#
loop_
_entity.id
_entity.type
_entity.pdbx_description
1 polymer ?
#
loop_
_entity_poly.entity_id
_entity_poly.type
_entity_poly.pdbx_seq_one_letter_code
_entity_poly.pdbx_strand_id
1 'polypeptide(L)'
;IKYTLTEHGIIRKASLYYDWIVQSYHTISKTKFHIKGIVEKQISKGVNSFILFGLEDEIFKLVKMCLMELKREHTIHYHHLTDLSPLDQMEAFCLLHWDIKALFDERLNAINVLFE
;
A
#
# COMPACT_ATOMS: atom_id res chain seq x y z
N ILE A 1 7.16 18.01 37.96
CA ILE A 1 5.83 18.67 37.84
C ILE A 1 4.90 17.70 37.13
N LYS A 2 3.76 17.34 37.74
CA LYS A 2 2.77 16.42 37.18
C LYS A 2 1.64 17.29 36.62
N TYR A 3 1.48 17.32 35.30
CA TYR A 3 0.41 18.10 34.66
C TYR A 3 -0.87 17.27 34.65
N THR A 4 -1.97 17.84 35.12
CA THR A 4 -3.30 17.23 35.08
C THR A 4 -4.12 17.92 34.00
N LEU A 5 -4.72 17.15 33.10
CA LEU A 5 -5.66 17.70 32.12
C LEU A 5 -6.92 18.17 32.84
N THR A 6 -7.39 19.37 32.51
CA THR A 6 -8.74 19.82 32.91
C THR A 6 -9.79 19.00 32.16
N GLU A 7 -11.02 18.98 32.64
CA GLU A 7 -12.15 18.34 31.95
C GLU A 7 -12.28 18.82 30.49
N HIS A 8 -12.14 20.13 30.27
CA HIS A 8 -12.10 20.73 28.93
C HIS A 8 -10.92 20.19 28.10
N GLY A 9 -9.75 20.00 28.72
CA GLY A 9 -8.59 19.38 28.08
C GLY A 9 -8.83 17.93 27.67
N ILE A 10 -9.56 17.16 28.49
CA ILE A 10 -9.94 15.78 28.18
C ILE A 10 -10.90 15.76 26.98
N ILE A 11 -11.94 16.60 26.98
CA ILE A 11 -12.90 16.72 25.87
C ILE A 11 -12.18 17.13 24.59
N ARG A 12 -11.30 18.14 24.65
CA ARG A 12 -10.54 18.59 23.48
C ARG A 12 -9.62 17.50 22.94
N LYS A 13 -8.93 16.75 23.82
CA LYS A 13 -8.10 15.60 23.43
C LYS A 13 -8.92 14.52 22.73
N ALA A 14 -10.11 14.20 23.25
CA ALA A 14 -11.01 13.24 22.64
C ALA A 14 -11.49 13.69 21.24
N SER A 15 -11.86 14.96 21.09
CA SER A 15 -12.22 15.55 19.80
C SER A 15 -11.08 15.47 18.78
N LEU A 16 -9.84 15.78 19.18
CA LEU A 16 -8.69 15.68 18.28
C LEU A 16 -8.42 14.24 17.84
N TYR A 17 -8.54 13.26 18.74
CA TYR A 17 -8.41 11.85 18.35
C TYR A 17 -9.52 11.41 17.41
N TYR A 18 -10.76 11.82 17.66
CA TYR A 18 -11.87 11.55 16.77
C TYR A 18 -11.57 12.07 15.35
N ASP A 19 -11.17 13.33 15.24
CA ASP A 19 -10.85 13.95 13.95
C ASP A 19 -9.70 13.21 13.25
N TRP A 20 -8.64 12.86 13.99
CA TRP A 20 -7.51 12.09 13.45
C TRP A 20 -7.91 10.70 12.96
N ILE A 21 -8.76 9.99 13.71
CA ILE A 21 -9.25 8.66 13.29
C ILE A 21 -10.06 8.78 12.01
N VAL A 22 -10.99 9.74 11.96
CA VAL A 22 -11.83 9.99 10.77
C VAL A 22 -10.98 10.35 9.56
N GLN A 23 -10.01 11.25 9.71
CA GLN A 23 -9.11 11.63 8.62
C GLN A 23 -8.25 10.46 8.16
N SER A 24 -7.70 9.68 9.10
CA SER A 24 -6.89 8.50 8.79
C SER A 24 -7.70 7.46 8.01
N TYR A 25 -8.95 7.20 8.42
CA TYR A 25 -9.83 6.28 7.71
C TYR A 25 -10.12 6.73 6.27
N HIS A 26 -10.37 8.03 6.06
CA HIS A 26 -10.54 8.58 4.71
C HIS A 26 -9.27 8.41 3.86
N THR A 27 -8.09 8.70 4.42
CA THR A 27 -6.81 8.51 3.74
C THR A 27 -6.62 7.05 3.35
N ILE A 28 -6.79 6.11 4.29
CA ILE A 28 -6.69 4.67 4.04
C ILE A 28 -7.65 4.24 2.93
N SER A 29 -8.90 4.69 2.97
CA SER A 29 -9.91 4.34 1.96
C SER A 29 -9.54 4.83 0.56
N LYS A 30 -9.05 6.07 0.44
CA LYS A 30 -8.55 6.63 -0.83
C LYS A 30 -7.34 5.85 -1.34
N THR A 31 -6.40 5.53 -0.47
CA THR A 31 -5.22 4.73 -0.82
C THR A 31 -5.62 3.32 -1.28
N LYS A 32 -6.59 2.66 -0.62
CA LYS A 32 -7.12 1.36 -1.10
C LYS A 32 -7.69 1.46 -2.51
N PHE A 33 -8.51 2.48 -2.76
CA PHE A 33 -9.12 2.69 -4.08
C PHE A 33 -8.05 2.88 -5.16
N HIS A 34 -7.05 3.70 -4.85
CA HIS A 34 -5.92 3.96 -5.74
C HIS A 34 -5.10 2.70 -6.04
N ILE A 35 -4.69 1.95 -5.01
CA ILE A 35 -3.96 0.68 -5.15
C ILE A 35 -4.73 -0.29 -6.05
N LYS A 36 -6.04 -0.44 -5.83
CA LYS A 36 -6.86 -1.32 -6.66
C LYS A 36 -6.88 -0.88 -8.12
N GLY A 37 -7.07 0.41 -8.37
CA GLY A 37 -7.05 0.96 -9.73
C GLY A 37 -5.73 0.72 -10.45
N ILE A 38 -4.59 0.84 -9.75
CA ILE A 38 -3.26 0.49 -10.29
C ILE A 38 -3.23 -0.98 -10.72
N VAL A 39 -3.64 -1.89 -9.82
CA VAL A 39 -3.60 -3.33 -10.07
C VAL A 39 -4.54 -3.70 -11.22
N GLU A 40 -5.78 -3.21 -11.22
CA GLU A 40 -6.75 -3.43 -12.30
C GLU A 40 -6.26 -2.93 -13.66
N LYS A 41 -5.57 -1.78 -13.69
CA LYS A 41 -4.93 -1.25 -14.91
C LYS A 41 -3.79 -2.15 -15.40
N GLN A 42 -3.10 -2.85 -14.52
CA GLN A 42 -2.07 -3.81 -14.91
C GLN A 42 -2.68 -5.13 -15.38
N ILE A 43 -3.76 -5.59 -14.73
CA ILE A 43 -4.54 -6.76 -15.18
C ILE A 43 -5.09 -6.53 -16.59
N SER A 44 -5.61 -5.33 -16.90
CA SER A 44 -6.13 -5.01 -18.24
C SER A 44 -5.04 -4.97 -19.31
N LYS A 45 -3.76 -4.79 -18.93
CA LYS A 45 -2.59 -4.93 -19.81
C LYS A 45 -2.09 -6.37 -19.91
N GLY A 46 -2.73 -7.34 -19.24
CA GLY A 46 -2.35 -8.75 -19.21
C GLY A 46 -1.38 -9.13 -18.10
N VAL A 47 -1.04 -8.22 -17.18
CA VAL A 47 -0.14 -8.51 -16.06
C VAL A 47 -0.93 -9.05 -14.88
N ASN A 48 -0.73 -10.33 -14.57
CA ASN A 48 -1.43 -11.03 -13.50
C ASN A 48 -0.53 -11.43 -12.32
N SER A 49 0.79 -11.16 -12.42
CA SER A 49 1.77 -11.47 -11.38
C SER A 49 2.29 -10.18 -10.75
N PHE A 50 2.15 -10.06 -9.43
CA PHE A 50 2.53 -8.87 -8.67
C PHE A 50 3.59 -9.19 -7.62
N ILE A 51 4.58 -8.33 -7.49
CA ILE A 51 5.65 -8.49 -6.52
C ILE A 51 5.60 -7.34 -5.57
N LEU A 52 5.44 -7.60 -4.27
CA LEU A 52 5.49 -6.58 -3.25
C LEU A 52 6.93 -6.42 -2.82
N PHE A 53 7.44 -5.19 -2.83
CA PHE A 53 8.79 -4.88 -2.41
C PHE A 53 8.82 -3.63 -1.52
N GLY A 54 9.33 -3.80 -0.30
CA GLY A 54 9.42 -2.74 0.70
C GLY A 54 9.39 -3.30 2.12
N LEU A 55 9.32 -2.41 3.11
CA LEU A 55 9.22 -2.79 4.52
C LEU A 55 7.84 -3.39 4.84
N GLU A 56 7.78 -4.44 5.66
CA GLU A 56 6.50 -5.04 6.12
C GLU A 56 5.76 -4.16 7.16
N ASP A 57 5.42 -2.94 6.75
CA ASP A 57 4.72 -1.93 7.54
C ASP A 57 3.19 -1.94 7.29
N GLU A 58 2.50 -0.91 7.75
CA GLU A 58 1.07 -0.72 7.55
C GLU A 58 0.68 -0.56 6.07
N ILE A 59 1.56 0.01 5.25
CA ILE A 59 1.32 0.15 3.80
C ILE A 59 1.45 -1.20 3.11
N PHE A 60 2.45 -2.01 3.46
CA PHE A 60 2.54 -3.40 2.99
C PHE A 60 1.26 -4.18 3.26
N LYS A 61 0.76 -4.12 4.51
CA LYS A 61 -0.48 -4.80 4.92
C LYS A 61 -1.67 -4.30 4.09
N LEU A 62 -1.72 -2.99 3.83
CA LEU A 62 -2.78 -2.37 3.03
C LEU A 62 -2.76 -2.86 1.58
N VAL A 63 -1.58 -2.85 0.92
CA VAL A 63 -1.39 -3.35 -0.44
C VAL A 63 -1.76 -4.83 -0.52
N LYS A 64 -1.26 -5.64 0.41
CA LYS A 64 -1.55 -7.08 0.47
C LYS A 64 -3.04 -7.35 0.63
N MET A 65 -3.73 -6.60 1.49
CA MET A 65 -5.19 -6.71 1.64
C MET A 65 -5.91 -6.40 0.33
N CYS A 66 -5.53 -5.34 -0.39
CA CYS A 66 -6.11 -5.01 -1.70
C CYS A 66 -5.91 -6.13 -2.73
N LEU A 67 -4.70 -6.70 -2.80
CA LEU A 67 -4.42 -7.84 -3.68
C LEU A 67 -5.21 -9.09 -3.29
N MET A 68 -5.40 -9.35 -2.00
CA MET A 68 -6.25 -10.46 -1.53
C MET A 68 -7.72 -10.28 -1.92
N GLU A 69 -8.23 -9.05 -1.85
CA GLU A 69 -9.58 -8.72 -2.31
C GLU A 69 -9.70 -8.95 -3.82
N LEU A 70 -8.79 -8.40 -4.62
CA LEU A 70 -8.80 -8.54 -6.09
C LEU A 70 -8.57 -9.98 -6.57
N LYS A 71 -7.81 -10.79 -5.83
CA LYS A 71 -7.61 -12.22 -6.13
C LYS A 71 -8.91 -13.03 -6.08
N ARG A 72 -9.95 -12.54 -5.41
CA ARG A 72 -11.27 -13.20 -5.39
C ARG A 72 -12.05 -12.97 -6.69
N GLU A 73 -11.70 -11.92 -7.43
CA GLU A 73 -12.39 -11.46 -8.63
C GLU A 73 -11.57 -11.73 -9.91
N HIS A 74 -10.24 -11.78 -9.78
CA HIS A 74 -9.29 -11.95 -10.86
C HIS A 74 -8.29 -13.07 -10.58
N THR A 75 -7.82 -13.75 -11.62
CA THR A 75 -6.73 -14.73 -11.52
C THR A 75 -5.39 -14.03 -11.40
N ILE A 76 -5.07 -13.54 -10.20
CA ILE A 76 -3.79 -12.90 -9.90
C ILE A 76 -2.94 -13.71 -8.91
N HIS A 77 -1.64 -13.60 -9.08
CA HIS A 77 -0.61 -14.14 -8.20
C HIS A 77 0.17 -12.99 -7.59
N TYR A 78 0.54 -13.12 -6.32
CA TYR A 78 1.43 -12.13 -5.71
C TYR A 78 2.44 -12.78 -4.76
N HIS A 79 3.64 -12.21 -4.76
CA HIS A 79 4.77 -12.64 -3.94
C HIS A 79 5.35 -11.46 -3.18
N HIS A 80 5.76 -11.68 -1.94
CA HIS A 80 6.55 -10.70 -1.20
C HIS A 80 8.02 -11.07 -1.38
N LEU A 81 8.83 -10.12 -1.85
CA LEU A 81 10.27 -10.26 -1.97
C LEU A 81 10.96 -9.15 -1.18
N THR A 82 11.93 -9.54 -0.38
CA THR A 82 12.86 -8.61 0.30
C THR A 82 14.14 -8.41 -0.50
N ASP A 83 14.41 -9.28 -1.47
CA ASP A 83 15.55 -9.24 -2.37
C ASP A 83 15.07 -9.37 -3.81
N LEU A 84 15.55 -8.48 -4.68
CA LEU A 84 15.18 -8.38 -6.10
C LEU A 84 16.04 -9.30 -6.99
N SER A 85 17.09 -9.93 -6.45
CA SER A 85 17.94 -10.89 -7.16
C SER A 85 17.19 -11.99 -7.94
N PRO A 86 16.00 -12.49 -7.51
CA PRO A 86 15.25 -13.51 -8.24
C PRO A 86 14.48 -12.99 -9.47
N LEU A 87 14.40 -11.68 -9.69
CA LEU A 87 13.50 -11.09 -10.68
C LEU A 87 13.88 -11.40 -12.13
N ASP A 88 15.16 -11.68 -12.39
CA ASP A 88 15.68 -12.00 -13.72
C ASP A 88 15.05 -13.27 -14.33
N GLN A 89 14.37 -14.09 -13.53
CA GLN A 89 13.75 -15.34 -13.96
C GLN A 89 12.22 -15.25 -14.09
N MET A 90 11.60 -14.10 -13.75
CA MET A 90 10.15 -13.95 -13.79
C MET A 90 9.70 -13.29 -15.09
N GLU A 91 8.88 -13.99 -15.87
CA GLU A 91 8.22 -13.41 -17.04
C GLU A 91 6.98 -12.60 -16.62
N ALA A 92 6.83 -11.40 -17.20
CA ALA A 92 5.66 -10.52 -17.11
C ALA A 92 5.09 -10.31 -15.69
N PHE A 93 5.80 -9.54 -14.87
CA PHE A 93 5.36 -9.12 -13.54
C PHE A 93 5.19 -7.58 -13.42
N CYS A 94 4.53 -7.16 -12.35
CA CYS A 94 4.51 -5.77 -11.90
C CYS A 94 5.05 -5.72 -10.47
N LEU A 95 6.11 -4.94 -10.25
CA LEU A 95 6.67 -4.69 -8.94
C LEU A 95 5.93 -3.53 -8.28
N LEU A 96 5.24 -3.78 -7.18
CA LEU A 96 4.56 -2.80 -6.35
C LEU A 96 5.46 -2.43 -5.16
N HIS A 97 5.82 -1.15 -5.06
CA HIS A 97 6.63 -0.64 -3.96
C HIS A 97 6.04 0.65 -3.38
N TRP A 98 6.43 0.99 -2.15
CA TRP A 98 6.04 2.24 -1.46
C TRP A 98 7.26 2.96 -0.87
N ASP A 99 8.46 2.44 -1.10
CA ASP A 99 9.68 3.16 -0.74
C ASP A 99 9.91 4.32 -1.73
N ILE A 100 9.93 5.54 -1.20
CA ILE A 100 10.11 6.79 -1.94
C ILE A 100 11.57 6.93 -2.40
N LYS A 101 12.51 6.25 -1.74
CA LYS A 101 13.95 6.33 -2.03
C LYS A 101 14.43 5.19 -2.91
N ALA A 102 13.59 4.19 -3.17
CA ALA A 102 13.97 3.06 -4.01
C ALA A 102 14.11 3.51 -5.46
N LEU A 103 15.25 3.16 -6.06
CA LEU A 103 15.55 3.36 -7.46
C LEU A 103 15.58 1.98 -8.12
N PHE A 104 14.69 1.77 -9.08
CA PHE A 104 14.65 0.57 -9.90
C PHE A 104 15.18 0.88 -11.30
N ASP A 105 15.72 -0.13 -11.98
CA ASP A 105 16.06 -0.03 -13.40
C ASP A 105 14.79 0.31 -14.20
N GLU A 106 14.89 1.17 -15.20
CA GLU A 106 13.77 1.54 -16.09
C GLU A 106 13.16 0.34 -16.83
N ARG A 107 13.91 -0.76 -16.93
CA ARG A 107 13.45 -2.03 -17.52
C ARG A 107 12.49 -2.80 -16.62
N LEU A 108 12.48 -2.51 -15.32
CA LEU A 108 11.53 -3.10 -14.37
C LEU A 108 10.20 -2.37 -14.48
N ASN A 109 9.11 -3.14 -14.64
CA ASN A 109 7.74 -2.62 -14.50
C ASN A 109 7.45 -2.38 -13.01
N ALA A 110 8.09 -1.37 -12.44
CA ALA A 110 7.98 -0.97 -11.05
C ALA A 110 7.04 0.23 -10.90
N ILE A 111 6.09 0.10 -9.99
CA ILE A 111 5.03 1.08 -9.74
C ILE A 111 5.06 1.45 -8.26
N ASN A 112 5.11 2.75 -8.01
CA ASN A 112 4.96 3.27 -6.66
C ASN A 112 3.48 3.44 -6.33
N VAL A 113 2.99 2.66 -5.38
CA VAL A 113 1.57 2.62 -5.00
C VAL A 113 1.07 3.87 -4.28
N LEU A 114 1.94 4.83 -3.98
CA LEU A 114 1.59 6.09 -3.31
C LEU A 114 1.47 7.29 -4.25
N PHE A 115 1.98 7.21 -5.50
CA PHE A 115 2.09 8.38 -6.39
C PHE A 115 1.53 8.20 -7.81
N GLU A 116 1.45 6.98 -8.35
CA GLU A 116 1.02 6.72 -9.75
C GLU A 116 -0.47 6.40 -9.92
#